data_AF-A0A4Q5EL83-F1
#
_entry.id   AF-A0A4Q5EL83-F1
#
_cell.length_a   1.000
_cell.length_b   1.000
_cell.length_c   1.000
_cell.angle_alpha   90.00
_cell.angle_beta   90.00
_cell.angle_gamma   90.00
#
_symmetry.space_group_name_H-M   'P 1'
#
loop_
_entity.id
_entity.type
_entity.pdbx_description
1 polymer ?
#
loop_
_entity_poly.entity_id
_entity_poly.type
_entity_poly.pdbx_seq_one_letter_code
_entity_poly.pdbx_strand_id
1 'polypeptide(L)'
;PYYLYRQKNMKGNFENVGYSEVDKAGIYNILIMEEKQPIIALGAGGSSKLVFDHGQRIERVENVKDVVNYITRIDEMIERKREGIAKWL
;
A
#
# COMPACT_ATOMS: atom_id res chain seq x y z
N PRO A 1 -20.58 4.44 -8.72
CA PRO A 1 -19.89 3.14 -8.49
C PRO A 1 -18.54 3.10 -9.21
N TYR A 2 -17.45 2.80 -8.51
CA TYR A 2 -16.11 2.68 -9.09
C TYR A 2 -15.70 1.21 -9.07
N TYR A 3 -15.45 0.63 -10.25
CA TYR A 3 -15.00 -0.76 -10.38
C TYR A 3 -13.71 -0.77 -11.21
N LEU A 4 -12.58 -1.03 -10.56
CA LEU A 4 -11.30 -1.28 -11.20
C LEU A 4 -10.57 -2.36 -10.42
N TYR A 5 -10.14 -3.41 -11.13
CA TYR A 5 -9.40 -4.52 -10.54
C TYR A 5 -8.06 -4.67 -11.26
N ARG A 6 -6.96 -4.77 -10.50
CA ARG A 6 -5.64 -5.05 -11.06
C ARG A 6 -5.57 -6.53 -11.44
N GLN A 7 -5.61 -6.85 -12.73
CA GLN A 7 -5.41 -8.23 -13.18
C GLN A 7 -3.92 -8.58 -13.12
N LYS A 8 -3.54 -9.43 -12.15
CA LYS A 8 -2.17 -9.94 -12.03
C LYS A 8 -1.99 -11.13 -13.00
N ASN A 9 -0.93 -11.11 -13.81
CA ASN A 9 -0.55 -12.16 -14.79
C ASN A 9 -1.44 -12.27 -16.05
N MET A 10 -1.84 -11.13 -16.64
CA MET A 10 -2.48 -11.16 -17.96
C MET A 10 -1.48 -11.56 -19.05
N LYS A 11 -1.92 -12.37 -20.00
CA LYS A 11 -1.16 -12.67 -21.22
C LYS A 11 -1.12 -11.40 -22.08
N GLY A 12 -0.11 -10.56 -21.89
CA GLY A 12 0.10 -9.33 -22.67
C GLY A 12 0.23 -8.01 -21.90
N ASN A 13 0.23 -8.02 -20.55
CA ASN A 13 0.33 -6.78 -19.73
C ASN A 13 -0.63 -5.66 -20.19
N PHE A 14 -1.88 -6.01 -20.50
CA PHE A 14 -2.89 -5.01 -20.87
C PHE A 14 -3.20 -4.07 -19.69
N GLU A 15 -3.71 -2.88 -20.03
CA GLU A 15 -4.02 -1.83 -19.06
C GLU A 15 -5.23 -2.20 -18.18
N ASN A 16 -5.24 -1.69 -16.94
CA ASN A 16 -6.40 -1.82 -16.07
C ASN A 16 -7.42 -0.74 -16.45
N VAL A 17 -8.57 -1.12 -17.01
CA VAL A 17 -9.65 -0.19 -17.41
C VAL A 17 -10.76 -0.17 -16.36
N GLY A 18 -11.10 1.02 -15.86
CA GLY A 18 -12.13 1.24 -14.86
C GLY A 18 -13.20 2.23 -15.31
N TYR A 19 -14.41 2.07 -14.78
CA TYR A 19 -15.54 2.95 -15.07
C TYR A 19 -16.02 3.63 -13.79
N SER A 20 -16.39 4.91 -13.91
CA SER A 20 -17.07 5.66 -12.87
C SER A 20 -18.00 6.69 -13.48
N GLU A 21 -19.02 7.11 -12.72
CA GLU A 21 -19.72 8.36 -13.02
C GLU A 21 -18.76 9.55 -12.89
N VAL A 22 -19.14 10.67 -13.51
CA VAL A 22 -18.43 11.94 -13.38
C VAL A 22 -18.24 12.27 -11.90
N ASP A 23 -17.01 12.62 -11.53
CA ASP A 23 -16.60 12.95 -10.15
C ASP A 23 -16.76 11.82 -9.12
N LYS A 24 -16.97 10.57 -9.55
CA LYS A 24 -17.03 9.38 -8.69
C LYS A 24 -15.84 8.44 -8.88
N ALA A 25 -14.76 8.93 -9.48
CA ALA A 25 -13.53 8.16 -9.63
C ALA A 25 -12.91 7.89 -8.25
N GLY A 26 -12.59 6.62 -7.99
CA GLY A 26 -11.89 6.20 -6.78
C GLY A 26 -10.40 6.52 -6.88
N ILE A 27 -10.03 7.80 -6.76
CA ILE A 27 -8.64 8.27 -6.92
C ILE A 27 -7.67 7.46 -6.07
N TYR A 28 -8.01 7.21 -4.81
CA TYR A 28 -7.19 6.37 -3.93
C TYR A 28 -6.89 5.00 -4.54
N ASN A 29 -7.90 4.33 -5.09
CA ASN A 29 -7.74 3.01 -5.69
C ASN A 29 -6.83 3.07 -6.93
N ILE A 30 -7.05 4.07 -7.80
CA ILE A 30 -6.17 4.34 -8.96
C ILE A 30 -4.72 4.46 -8.50
N LEU A 31 -4.45 5.31 -7.51
CA LEU A 31 -3.09 5.61 -7.07
C LEU A 31 -2.39 4.41 -6.42
N ILE A 32 -3.11 3.56 -5.66
CA ILE A 32 -2.49 2.36 -5.07
C ILE A 32 -2.22 1.27 -6.12
N MET A 33 -3.06 1.15 -7.15
CA MET A 33 -2.87 0.17 -8.24
C MET A 33 -1.70 0.56 -9.14
N GLU A 34 -1.57 1.85 -9.45
CA GLU A 34 -0.46 2.44 -10.19
C GLU A 34 0.82 2.56 -9.36
N GLU A 35 0.79 2.11 -8.10
CA GLU A 35 1.92 2.17 -7.19
C GLU A 35 2.47 3.60 -7.05
N LYS A 36 1.58 4.59 -7.01
CA LYS A 36 1.93 6.01 -6.82
C LYS A 36 1.67 6.50 -5.40
N GLN A 37 1.01 5.67 -4.58
CA GLN A 37 0.62 6.01 -3.22
C GLN A 37 1.20 5.01 -2.21
N PRO A 38 1.96 5.48 -1.20
CA PRO A 38 2.32 4.69 -0.04
C PRO A 38 1.09 4.31 0.81
N ILE A 39 1.16 3.15 1.46
CA ILE A 39 0.12 2.62 2.34
C ILE A 39 0.75 2.37 3.70
N ILE A 40 0.18 2.96 4.76
CA ILE A 40 0.57 2.68 6.14
C ILE A 40 -0.41 1.68 6.73
N ALA A 41 0.11 0.50 7.09
CA ALA A 41 -0.71 -0.56 7.69
C ALA A 41 -0.70 -0.49 9.21
N LEU A 42 -1.87 -0.72 9.80
CA LEU A 42 -2.08 -0.85 11.24
C LEU A 42 -2.52 -2.28 11.56
N GLY A 43 -2.30 -2.73 12.80
CA GLY A 43 -2.68 -4.07 13.25
C GLY A 43 -1.61 -5.15 13.07
N ALA A 44 -1.80 -6.26 13.78
CA ALA A 44 -0.94 -7.44 13.69
C ALA A 44 -0.95 -8.01 12.27
N GLY A 45 0.22 -8.37 11.75
CA GLY A 45 0.41 -8.87 10.39
C GLY A 45 0.26 -7.83 9.28
N GLY A 46 -0.01 -6.57 9.61
CA GLY A 46 -0.05 -5.47 8.65
C GLY A 46 1.31 -5.21 8.00
N SER A 47 1.32 -4.92 6.70
CA SER A 47 2.54 -4.55 5.96
C SER A 47 2.35 -3.18 5.31
N SER A 48 3.16 -2.20 5.73
CA SER A 48 3.16 -0.88 5.11
C SER A 48 3.95 -0.94 3.81
N LYS A 49 3.44 -0.34 2.75
CA LYS A 49 4.08 -0.25 1.43
C LYS A 49 4.55 1.17 1.24
N LEU A 50 5.86 1.39 1.20
CA LEU A 50 6.47 2.68 0.90
C LEU A 50 6.90 2.67 -0.56
N VAL A 51 6.40 3.64 -1.32
CA VAL A 51 6.66 3.73 -2.76
C VAL A 51 7.54 4.93 -3.03
N PHE A 52 8.70 4.67 -3.62
CA PHE A 52 9.73 5.63 -3.98
C PHE A 52 9.75 5.83 -5.48
N ASP A 53 10.24 7.00 -5.92
CA ASP A 53 10.54 7.27 -7.33
C ASP A 53 9.38 6.92 -8.28
N HIS A 54 8.15 7.27 -7.88
CA HIS A 54 6.92 6.98 -8.61
C HIS A 54 6.72 5.50 -9.01
N GLY A 55 7.14 4.56 -8.15
CA GLY A 55 6.90 3.13 -8.34
C GLY A 55 8.14 2.31 -8.73
N GLN A 56 9.29 2.95 -8.94
CA GLN A 56 10.53 2.22 -9.32
C GLN A 56 11.09 1.39 -8.17
N ARG A 57 10.89 1.83 -6.92
CA ARG A 57 11.31 1.11 -5.72
C ARG A 57 10.16 1.04 -4.72
N ILE A 58 9.94 -0.16 -4.21
CA ILE A 58 8.91 -0.42 -3.21
C ILE A 58 9.56 -1.10 -2.03
N GLU A 59 9.46 -0.47 -0.87
CA GLU A 59 9.87 -1.06 0.41
C GLU A 59 8.67 -1.42 1.26
N ARG A 60 8.88 -2.38 2.15
CA ARG A 60 7.83 -2.84 3.07
C ARG A 60 8.31 -2.78 4.51
N VAL A 61 7.44 -2.29 5.38
CA VAL A 61 7.63 -2.32 6.83
C VAL A 61 6.54 -3.18 7.43
N GLU A 62 6.93 -4.36 7.92
CA GLU A 62 6.02 -5.36 8.44
C GLU A 62 5.83 -5.23 9.95
N ASN A 63 4.58 -5.35 10.38
CA ASN A 63 4.23 -5.58 11.76
C ASN A 63 4.38 -7.07 12.08
N VAL A 64 4.67 -7.39 13.33
CA VAL A 64 4.62 -8.76 13.82
C VAL A 64 3.23 -9.37 13.61
N LYS A 65 3.19 -10.66 13.25
CA LYS A 65 1.94 -11.36 12.88
C LYS A 65 1.04 -11.69 14.07
N ASP A 66 1.65 -12.01 15.20
CA ASP A 66 0.95 -12.39 16.41
C ASP A 66 0.38 -11.16 17.14
N VAL A 67 -0.85 -11.28 17.62
CA VAL A 67 -1.59 -10.17 18.25
C VAL A 67 -0.97 -9.78 19.58
N VAL A 68 -0.55 -10.75 20.40
CA VAL A 68 0.06 -10.47 21.70
C VAL A 68 1.35 -9.69 21.50
N ASN A 69 2.23 -10.16 20.62
CA ASN A 69 3.46 -9.47 20.27
C ASN A 69 3.20 -8.07 19.66
N TYR A 70 2.17 -7.92 18.84
CA TYR A 70 1.84 -6.62 18.25
C TYR A 70 1.48 -5.59 19.32
N ILE A 71 0.71 -6.00 20.32
CA ILE A 71 0.29 -5.15 21.43
C ILE A 71 1.48 -4.86 22.36
N THR A 72 2.22 -5.89 22.78
CA THR A 72 3.31 -5.74 23.76
C THR A 72 4.53 -5.02 23.20
N ARG A 73 4.71 -5.02 21.87
CA ARG A 73 5.85 -4.40 21.17
C ARG A 73 5.40 -3.29 20.22
N ILE A 74 4.30 -2.62 20.52
CA ILE A 74 3.71 -1.61 19.64
C ILE A 74 4.69 -0.47 19.32
N ASP A 75 5.49 -0.03 20.29
CA ASP A 75 6.48 1.04 20.11
C ASP A 75 7.56 0.64 19.10
N GLU A 76 8.01 -0.61 19.12
CA GLU A 76 8.93 -1.14 18.12
C GLU A 76 8.31 -1.10 16.71
N MET A 77 7.03 -1.43 16.58
CA MET A 77 6.33 -1.39 15.29
C MET A 77 6.16 0.05 14.78
N ILE A 78 5.92 0.99 15.68
CA ILE A 78 5.85 2.42 15.37
C ILE A 78 7.24 2.91 14.90
N GLU A 79 8.30 2.57 15.61
CA GLU A 79 9.65 3.06 15.29
C GLU A 79 10.15 2.52 13.95
N ARG A 80 9.94 1.23 13.66
CA ARG A 80 10.22 0.66 12.33
C ARG A 80 9.53 1.42 11.20
N LYS A 81 8.29 1.88 11.42
CA LYS A 81 7.56 2.69 10.43
C LYS A 81 8.13 4.10 10.33
N ARG A 82 8.52 4.73 11.44
CA ARG A 82 9.17 6.04 11.44
C ARG A 82 10.46 6.02 10.64
N GLU A 83 11.32 5.02 10.85
CA GLU A 83 12.55 4.85 10.07
C GLU A 83 12.26 4.70 8.57
N GLY A 84 11.26 3.89 8.21
CA GLY A 84 10.84 3.73 6.82
C GLY A 84 10.31 5.03 6.21
N ILE A 85 9.43 5.75 6.93
CA ILE A 85 8.84 7.02 6.48
C ILE A 85 9.92 8.09 6.34
N ALA A 86 10.89 8.15 7.26
CA ALA A 86 11.99 9.10 7.20
C ALA A 86 12.89 8.89 5.97
N LYS A 87 12.99 7.66 5.45
CA LYS A 87 13.68 7.38 4.18
C LYS A 87 12.84 7.79 2.97
N TRP A 88 11.52 7.71 3.10
CA TRP A 88 10.56 7.99 2.03
C TRP A 88 10.34 9.49 1.79
N LEU A 89 10.37 10.30 2.85
CA LEU A 89 10.36 11.76 2.79
C LEU A 89 11.65 12.31 2.20
#